data_AF-A0A3S5CHV3-F1
#
_entry.id   AF-A0A3S5CHV3-F1
#
_cell.length_a   1.000
_cell.length_b   1.000
_cell.length_c   1.000
_cell.angle_alpha   90.00
_cell.angle_beta   90.00
_cell.angle_gamma   90.00
#
_symmetry.space_group_name_H-M   'P 1'
#
loop_
_entity.id
_entity.type
_entity.pdbx_description
1 polymer ?
#
loop_
_entity_poly.entity_id
_entity_poly.type
_entity_poly.pdbx_seq_one_letter_code
_entity_poly.pdbx_strand_id
1 'polypeptide(L)'
;MLISIGSNHQREKCPIFKLPYNLTFDSFLLFRLHSAQIALSHISVDLVPVPRGLHITTIVRASAGQATGVEMEALTAASIAALTVYDMCKAVQPGTICIESLRLVKKCGGSSS
;
A
#
# COMPACT_ATOMS: atom_id res chain seq x y z
N MET A 1 -1.38 6.26 3.65
CA MET A 1 0.10 6.29 3.70
C MET A 1 0.59 7.29 2.67
N LEU A 2 1.64 8.07 2.95
CA LEU A 2 2.13 9.10 2.04
C LEU A 2 3.56 8.78 1.61
N ILE A 3 3.82 8.81 0.31
CA ILE A 3 5.18 8.77 -0.24
C ILE A 3 5.47 10.15 -0.78
N SER A 4 6.48 10.81 -0.23
CA SER A 4 6.97 12.08 -0.75
C SER A 4 7.96 11.79 -1.87
N ILE A 5 7.69 12.33 -3.07
CA ILE A 5 8.53 12.18 -4.26
C ILE A 5 8.94 13.60 -4.66
N GLY A 6 10.26 13.83 -4.70
CA GLY A 6 10.86 15.13 -4.98
C GLY A 6 10.47 15.74 -6.33
N SER A 7 10.84 17.01 -6.53
CA SER A 7 10.73 17.89 -7.72
C SER A 7 9.80 17.50 -8.89
N ASN A 8 8.87 18.42 -9.21
CA ASN A 8 7.80 18.30 -10.22
C ASN A 8 8.27 17.87 -11.63
N HIS A 9 9.50 18.23 -12.03
CA HIS A 9 10.03 18.00 -13.39
C HIS A 9 10.33 16.52 -13.72
N GLN A 10 10.38 15.64 -12.72
CA GLN A 10 10.67 14.20 -12.92
C GLN A 10 9.41 13.33 -12.87
N ARG A 11 8.23 13.89 -12.55
CA ARG A 11 6.97 13.12 -12.43
C ARG A 11 6.51 12.50 -13.75
N GLU A 12 6.70 13.22 -14.85
CA GLU A 12 6.33 12.74 -16.19
C GLU A 12 7.19 11.54 -16.65
N LYS A 13 8.38 11.40 -16.06
CA LYS A 13 9.32 10.31 -16.33
C LYS A 13 9.08 9.09 -15.43
N CYS A 14 8.39 9.26 -14.31
CA CYS A 14 8.10 8.16 -13.40
C CYS A 14 6.98 7.26 -13.96
N PRO A 15 7.24 5.96 -14.21
CA PRO A 15 6.29 5.06 -14.84
C PRO A 15 5.01 4.86 -14.01
N ILE A 16 5.09 5.04 -12.68
CA ILE A 16 3.94 4.89 -11.77
C ILE A 16 2.79 5.87 -12.07
N PHE A 17 3.07 7.05 -12.62
CA PHE A 17 2.03 8.04 -12.95
C PHE A 17 1.28 7.72 -14.26
N LYS A 18 1.75 6.73 -15.02
CA LYS A 18 1.14 6.26 -16.28
C LYS A 18 0.31 4.98 -16.11
N LEU A 19 0.34 4.36 -14.93
CA LEU A 19 -0.40 3.14 -14.63
C LEU A 19 -1.80 3.45 -14.08
N PRO A 20 -2.75 2.51 -14.18
CA PRO A 20 -4.05 2.66 -13.53
C PRO A 20 -3.86 2.85 -12.02
N TYR A 21 -4.51 3.87 -11.47
CA TYR A 21 -4.46 4.27 -10.05
C TYR A 21 -5.10 3.27 -9.09
N ASN A 22 -5.66 2.18 -9.62
CA ASN A 22 -6.25 1.07 -8.89
C ASN A 22 -5.45 -0.19 -9.21
N LEU A 23 -4.72 -0.70 -8.22
CA LEU A 23 -4.00 -1.97 -8.32
C LEU A 23 -4.71 -2.98 -7.42
N THR A 24 -5.36 -3.96 -8.04
CA THR A 24 -5.81 -5.17 -7.35
C THR A 24 -4.63 -6.13 -7.32
N PHE A 25 -4.02 -6.29 -6.15
CA PHE A 25 -2.99 -7.30 -5.98
C PHE A 25 -3.66 -8.66 -5.78
N ASP A 26 -3.25 -9.64 -6.57
CA ASP A 26 -3.56 -11.03 -6.25
C ASP A 26 -2.90 -11.41 -4.93
N SER A 27 -3.65 -12.14 -4.10
CA SER A 27 -3.35 -12.54 -2.72
C SER A 27 -1.96 -13.15 -2.51
N PHE A 28 -1.29 -13.57 -3.58
CA PHE A 28 -0.01 -14.29 -3.58
C PHE A 28 1.21 -13.45 -3.19
N LEU A 29 1.24 -12.13 -3.47
CA LEU A 29 2.40 -11.28 -3.16
C LEU A 29 2.44 -10.80 -1.69
N LEU A 30 1.32 -10.94 -0.97
CA LEU A 30 1.16 -10.46 0.41
C LEU A 30 1.34 -11.55 1.48
N PHE A 31 1.39 -12.82 1.08
CA PHE A 31 1.11 -13.94 1.99
C PHE A 31 2.32 -14.69 2.56
N ARG A 32 3.49 -14.05 2.72
CA ARG A 32 4.68 -14.75 3.26
C ARG A 32 5.26 -14.23 4.58
N LEU A 33 4.50 -13.42 5.30
CA LEU A 33 4.85 -13.08 6.68
C LEU A 33 3.63 -13.35 7.56
N HIS A 34 3.81 -14.20 8.58
CA HIS A 34 2.90 -14.69 9.63
C HIS A 34 2.32 -16.12 9.45
N SER A 35 2.58 -16.97 10.45
CA SER A 35 2.25 -18.40 10.55
C SER A 35 0.75 -18.71 10.76
N ALA A 36 -0.15 -17.79 10.44
CA ALA A 36 -1.60 -18.02 10.47
C ALA A 36 -2.15 -17.67 9.09
N GLN A 37 -2.65 -18.67 8.36
CA GLN A 37 -3.36 -18.44 7.11
C GLN A 37 -4.69 -17.73 7.40
N ILE A 38 -4.68 -16.39 7.45
CA ILE A 38 -5.91 -15.61 7.45
C ILE A 38 -6.50 -15.65 6.05
N ALA A 39 -7.71 -16.19 5.92
CA ALA A 39 -8.42 -16.22 4.65
C ALA A 39 -8.83 -14.79 4.24
N LEU A 40 -8.03 -14.15 3.38
CA LEU A 40 -8.34 -12.85 2.80
C LEU A 40 -9.33 -13.02 1.65
N SER A 41 -10.38 -12.20 1.67
CA SER A 41 -11.42 -12.18 0.63
C SER A 41 -11.16 -11.10 -0.43
N HIS A 42 -10.49 -10.01 -0.04
CA HIS A 42 -10.25 -8.88 -0.94
C HIS A 42 -9.08 -8.02 -0.45
N ILE A 43 -8.26 -7.56 -1.41
CA ILE A 43 -7.19 -6.59 -1.20
C ILE A 43 -7.27 -5.57 -2.33
N SER A 44 -7.45 -4.28 -2.00
CA SER A 44 -7.29 -3.19 -2.97
C SER A 44 -6.21 -2.22 -2.53
N VAL A 45 -5.51 -1.69 -3.52
CA VAL A 45 -4.49 -0.65 -3.34
C VAL A 45 -4.83 0.51 -4.27
N ASP A 46 -5.13 1.64 -3.67
CA ASP A 46 -5.38 2.90 -4.35
C ASP A 46 -4.13 3.78 -4.29
N LEU A 47 -3.72 4.28 -5.45
CA LEU A 47 -2.57 5.17 -5.62
C LEU A 47 -3.08 6.53 -6.12
N VAL A 48 -3.05 7.54 -5.27
CA VAL A 48 -3.54 8.89 -5.60
C VAL A 48 -2.37 9.87 -5.69
N PRO A 49 -2.05 10.41 -6.88
CA PRO A 49 -1.08 11.49 -7.03
C PRO A 49 -1.43 12.71 -6.17
N VAL A 50 -0.44 13.25 -5.45
CA VAL A 50 -0.59 14.47 -4.66
C VAL A 50 0.53 15.47 -5.01
N PRO A 51 0.37 16.77 -4.70
CA PRO A 51 1.32 17.80 -5.12
C PRO A 51 2.77 17.61 -4.68
N ARG A 52 3.06 16.74 -3.71
CA ARG A 52 4.42 16.39 -3.24
C ARG A 52 4.75 14.90 -3.32
N GLY A 53 3.96 14.09 -4.02
CA GLY A 53 4.23 12.65 -4.16
C GLY A 53 2.98 11.82 -4.42
N LEU A 54 2.82 10.73 -3.67
CA LEU A 54 1.77 9.73 -3.87
C LEU A 54 1.12 9.35 -2.53
N HIS A 55 -0.20 9.40 -2.45
CA HIS A 55 -0.94 8.82 -1.34
C HIS A 55 -1.30 7.37 -1.69
N ILE A 56 -0.86 6.42 -0.87
CA ILE A 56 -1.23 5.02 -0.96
C ILE A 56 -2.26 4.68 0.10
N THR A 57 -3.39 4.11 -0.32
CA THR A 57 -4.43 3.58 0.57
C THR A 57 -4.62 2.11 0.27
N THR A 58 -4.62 1.29 1.32
CA THR A 58 -4.85 -0.15 1.20
C THR A 58 -6.09 -0.54 1.98
N ILE A 59 -6.92 -1.39 1.38
CA ILE A 59 -8.12 -1.93 2.00
C ILE A 59 -8.01 -3.45 1.92
N VAL A 60 -7.97 -4.08 3.09
CA VAL A 60 -7.94 -5.54 3.22
C VAL A 60 -9.22 -6.00 3.90
N ARG A 61 -9.82 -7.06 3.38
CA ARG A 61 -11.00 -7.72 3.95
C ARG A 61 -10.70 -9.19 4.16
N ALA A 62 -10.94 -9.68 5.38
CA ALA A 62 -10.96 -11.10 5.68
C ALA A 62 -12.36 -11.70 5.46
N SER A 63 -12.41 -13.00 5.20
CA SER A 63 -13.63 -13.79 5.24
C SER A 63 -14.24 -13.80 6.64
N ALA A 64 -15.55 -14.05 6.73
CA ALA A 64 -16.24 -14.14 8.02
C ALA A 64 -15.68 -15.29 8.88
N GLY A 65 -15.68 -15.12 10.21
CA GLY A 65 -15.25 -16.14 11.17
C GLY A 65 -13.76 -16.16 11.49
N GLN A 66 -12.96 -15.22 10.98
CA GLN A 66 -11.58 -15.07 11.42
C GLN A 66 -11.52 -14.51 12.85
N ALA A 67 -10.74 -15.18 13.72
CA ALA A 67 -10.60 -14.80 15.12
C ALA A 67 -9.73 -13.54 15.31
N THR A 68 -8.88 -13.23 14.33
CA THR A 68 -7.95 -12.10 14.36
C THR A 68 -8.38 -11.03 13.37
N GLY A 69 -8.09 -9.78 13.70
CA GLY A 69 -8.19 -8.69 12.73
C GLY A 69 -7.16 -8.83 11.61
N VAL A 70 -7.34 -8.04 10.55
CA VAL A 70 -6.45 -7.98 9.37
C VAL A 70 -5.65 -6.67 9.29
N GLU A 71 -5.39 -6.04 10.45
CA GLU A 71 -4.68 -4.76 10.51
C GLU A 71 -3.25 -4.90 9.99
N MET A 72 -2.59 -6.01 10.32
CA MET A 72 -1.22 -6.28 9.92
C MET A 72 -1.11 -6.55 8.43
N GLU A 73 -2.09 -7.20 7.83
CA GLU A 73 -2.18 -7.45 6.40
C GLU A 73 -2.41 -6.14 5.64
N ALA A 74 -3.26 -5.24 6.18
CA ALA A 74 -3.48 -3.92 5.60
C ALA A 74 -2.20 -3.06 5.63
N LEU A 75 -1.49 -3.03 6.76
CA LEU A 75 -0.24 -2.30 6.91
C LEU A 75 0.89 -2.90 6.07
N THR A 76 0.95 -4.22 5.99
CA THR A 76 1.92 -4.93 5.15
C THR A 76 1.65 -4.64 3.68
N ALA A 77 0.39 -4.64 3.25
CA ALA A 77 -0.01 -4.30 1.88
C ALA A 77 0.43 -2.88 1.51
N ALA A 78 0.22 -1.92 2.41
CA ALA A 78 0.64 -0.54 2.22
C ALA A 78 2.17 -0.43 2.11
N SER A 79 2.89 -1.16 2.97
CA SER A 79 4.35 -1.17 2.98
C SER A 79 4.93 -1.76 1.70
N ILE A 80 4.40 -2.89 1.23
CA ILE A 80 4.83 -3.52 -0.02
C ILE A 80 4.54 -2.59 -1.20
N ALA A 81 3.32 -2.05 -1.31
CA ALA A 81 2.96 -1.11 -2.37
C ALA A 81 3.90 0.10 -2.39
N ALA A 82 4.26 0.63 -1.22
CA ALA A 82 5.18 1.75 -1.12
C ALA A 82 6.62 1.40 -1.52
N LEU A 83 7.10 0.23 -1.12
CA LEU A 83 8.42 -0.26 -1.53
C LEU A 83 8.46 -0.55 -3.03
N THR A 84 7.36 -1.04 -3.63
CA THR A 84 7.25 -1.19 -5.09
C THR A 84 7.32 0.15 -5.79
N VAL A 85 6.59 1.16 -5.31
CA VAL A 85 6.67 2.53 -5.87
C VAL A 85 8.08 3.10 -5.71
N TYR A 86 8.70 2.89 -4.55
CA TYR A 86 10.09 3.28 -4.31
C TYR A 86 11.03 2.60 -5.31
N ASP A 87 10.90 1.29 -5.53
CA ASP A 87 11.73 0.54 -6.47
C ASP A 87 11.62 1.07 -7.91
N MET A 88 10.41 1.44 -8.33
CA MET A 88 10.16 2.03 -9.64
C MET A 88 10.70 3.46 -9.79
N CYS A 89 10.78 4.22 -8.69
CA CYS A 89 11.12 5.64 -8.71
C CYS A 89 12.56 5.93 -8.27
N LYS A 90 13.24 5.00 -7.56
CA LYS A 90 14.60 5.18 -7.02
C LYS A 90 15.64 5.50 -8.11
N ALA A 91 15.42 4.98 -9.32
CA ALA A 91 16.30 5.24 -10.47
C ALA A 91 16.14 6.66 -11.02
N VAL A 92 14.95 7.25 -10.89
CA VAL A 92 14.64 8.60 -11.38
C VAL A 92 15.02 9.67 -10.35
N GLN A 93 14.89 9.34 -9.06
CA GLN A 93 15.12 10.26 -7.94
C GLN A 93 15.84 9.57 -6.77
N PRO A 94 17.14 9.24 -6.93
CA PRO A 94 17.92 8.63 -5.86
C PRO A 94 18.03 9.58 -4.66
N GLY A 95 17.76 9.07 -3.45
CA GLY A 95 17.98 9.78 -2.19
C GLY A 95 16.97 10.89 -1.83
N THR A 96 15.91 11.08 -2.61
CA THR A 96 14.90 12.14 -2.34
C THR A 96 13.49 11.59 -2.09
N ILE A 97 13.30 10.27 -2.21
CA ILE A 97 12.02 9.62 -1.95
C ILE A 97 11.94 9.24 -0.47
N CYS A 98 10.94 9.76 0.22
CA CYS A 98 10.65 9.43 1.61
C CYS A 98 9.31 8.70 1.71
N ILE A 99 9.31 7.57 2.40
CA ILE A 99 8.08 6.87 2.78
C ILE A 99 7.67 7.36 4.17
N GLU A 100 6.46 7.89 4.30
CA GLU A 100 5.99 8.55 5.52
C GLU A 100 4.55 8.14 5.88
N SER A 101 4.17 8.37 7.13
CA SER A 101 2.78 8.28 7.58
C SER A 101 2.10 6.92 7.32
N LEU A 102 2.83 5.81 7.50
CA LEU A 102 2.23 4.47 7.53
C LEU A 102 1.41 4.33 8.82
N ARG A 103 0.09 4.21 8.68
CA ARG A 103 -0.83 4.08 9.81
C ARG A 103 -2.11 3.39 9.39
N LEU A 104 -2.78 2.76 10.35
CA LEU A 104 -4.13 2.26 10.18
C LEU A 104 -5.10 3.44 10.23
N VAL A 105 -5.96 3.58 9.21
CA VAL A 105 -6.94 4.67 9.13
C VAL A 105 -8.27 4.26 9.75
N LYS A 106 -8.70 3.02 9.51
CA LYS A 106 -9.97 2.49 9.98
C LYS A 106 -9.88 0.98 10.10
N LYS A 107 -10.54 0.46 11.14
CA LYS A 107 -10.86 -0.96 11.32
C LYS A 107 -12.37 -1.09 11.42
N CYS A 108 -12.93 -2.10 10.77
CA CYS A 108 -14.34 -2.47 10.89
C CYS A 108 -14.44 -3.98 11.10
N GLY A 109 -15.18 -4.40 12.12
CA GLY A 109 -15.35 -5.81 12.49
C GLY A 109 -14.40 -6.27 13.60
N GLY A 110 -14.79 -7.37 14.24
CA GLY A 110 -14.15 -7.90 15.46
C GLY A 110 -14.86 -7.42 16.74
N SER A 111 -15.07 -8.33 17.68
CA SER A 111 -15.57 -8.03 19.02
C SER A 111 -14.46 -7.40 19.86
N SER A 112 -14.03 -6.19 19.53
CA SER A 112 -13.07 -5.42 20.34
C SER A 112 -13.23 -3.93 20.05
N SER A 113 -14.06 -3.30 20.88
CA SER A 113 -14.07 -1.87 21.21
C SER A 113 -12.81 -1.49 21.98
#